data_AF-A0AAW1FQA8-F1
#
_entry.id   AF-A0AAW1FQA8-F1
#
_cell.length_a   1.000
_cell.length_b   1.000
_cell.length_c   1.000
_cell.angle_alpha   90.00
_cell.angle_beta   90.00
_cell.angle_gamma   90.00
#
_symmetry.space_group_name_H-M   'P 1'
#
loop_
_entity.id
_entity.type
_entity.pdbx_description
1 polymer ?
#
loop_
_entity_poly.entity_id
_entity_poly.type
_entity_poly.pdbx_seq_one_letter_code
_entity_poly.pdbx_strand_id
1 'polypeptide(L)'
;MLRLLLHTFVRVFVLSGMSAVATETVMGVAGRAVTLPCRSEAANQRGVEVCWGRGQPSLFTCRDTVVQATGDQLAYRKSLRYSVSSSSSLTISTSRPSDSGFYHCRVQLTGLFNDQMTSVHLIIIDRTFTSDSSDSSDAGDAGNLNAPHTPGYKTREVTEKTGSDVTGENSTGPMVALVQSSEQQRVNSLQSFIGNTVRVSFIIFIPALLLTAAYSVWRSQSDRRVNQSEEEEAELRGETGMSYGCPPEVRETHFIKTKN
;
A
#
# COMPACT_ATOMS: atom_id res chain seq x y z
N MET A 1 2.33 -3.80 -30.00
CA MET A 1 2.77 -2.99 -28.84
C MET A 1 1.74 -3.02 -27.70
N LEU A 2 0.53 -2.47 -27.87
CA LEU A 2 -0.48 -2.37 -26.79
C LEU A 2 -0.90 -3.72 -26.18
N ARG A 3 -1.14 -4.75 -27.01
CA ARG A 3 -1.46 -6.11 -26.51
C ARG A 3 -0.31 -6.75 -25.75
N LEU A 4 0.92 -6.53 -26.19
CA LEU A 4 2.12 -7.05 -25.51
C LEU A 4 2.30 -6.37 -24.14
N LEU A 5 2.12 -5.05 -24.08
CA LEU A 5 2.15 -4.26 -22.85
C LEU A 5 1.06 -4.68 -21.86
N LEU A 6 -0.15 -4.95 -22.34
CA LEU A 6 -1.26 -5.43 -21.52
C LEU A 6 -0.96 -6.83 -20.96
N HIS A 7 -0.41 -7.73 -21.77
CA HIS A 7 -0.04 -9.07 -21.31
C HIS A 7 1.12 -9.05 -20.32
N THR A 8 2.12 -8.19 -20.51
CA THR A 8 3.19 -8.01 -19.51
C THR A 8 2.66 -7.40 -18.23
N PHE A 9 1.75 -6.43 -18.30
CA PHE A 9 1.11 -5.84 -17.13
C PHE A 9 0.33 -6.88 -16.33
N VAL A 10 -0.51 -7.68 -16.99
CA VAL A 10 -1.27 -8.76 -16.34
C VAL A 10 -0.35 -9.81 -15.74
N ARG A 11 0.74 -10.20 -16.41
CA ARG A 11 1.72 -11.16 -15.87
C ARG A 11 2.44 -10.62 -14.64
N VAL A 12 2.87 -9.35 -14.66
CA VAL A 12 3.50 -8.69 -13.51
C VAL A 12 2.50 -8.59 -12.34
N PHE A 13 1.24 -8.23 -12.63
CA PHE A 13 0.16 -8.11 -11.65
C PHE A 13 -0.20 -9.46 -10.99
N VAL A 14 -0.09 -10.57 -11.73
CA VAL A 14 -0.32 -11.92 -11.21
C VAL A 14 0.90 -12.45 -10.43
N LEU A 15 2.13 -12.07 -10.81
CA LEU A 15 3.37 -12.48 -10.14
C LEU A 15 3.60 -11.77 -8.81
N SER A 16 3.08 -10.56 -8.65
CA SER A 16 2.98 -9.85 -7.38
C SER A 16 1.86 -10.47 -6.53
N GLY A 17 2.13 -11.64 -5.96
CA GLY A 17 1.21 -12.30 -5.03
C GLY A 17 0.80 -11.37 -3.87
N MET A 18 -0.42 -11.56 -3.37
CA MET A 18 -0.91 -10.92 -2.15
C MET A 18 -0.01 -11.35 -0.98
N SER A 19 0.87 -10.45 -0.52
CA SER A 19 1.68 -10.72 0.66
C SER A 19 0.80 -10.58 1.91
N ALA A 20 0.74 -11.62 2.74
CA ALA A 20 0.03 -11.59 4.00
C ALA A 20 0.71 -10.59 4.95
N VAL A 21 0.09 -9.43 5.17
CA VAL A 21 0.57 -8.45 6.16
C VAL A 21 0.09 -8.87 7.54
N ALA A 22 1.00 -9.37 8.37
CA ALA A 22 0.69 -9.63 9.77
C ALA A 22 0.35 -8.32 10.51
N THR A 23 -0.74 -8.33 11.28
CA THR A 23 -1.16 -7.17 12.08
C THR A 23 -0.76 -7.39 13.54
N GLU A 24 -0.04 -6.44 14.14
CA GLU A 24 0.37 -6.48 15.54
C GLU A 24 -0.84 -6.17 16.44
N THR A 25 -1.06 -6.92 17.52
CA THR A 25 -2.12 -6.67 18.50
C THR A 25 -1.51 -6.26 19.82
N VAL A 26 -2.02 -5.17 20.39
CA VAL A 26 -1.62 -4.64 21.70
C VAL A 26 -2.82 -4.75 22.64
N MET A 27 -2.62 -5.37 23.80
CA MET A 27 -3.63 -5.40 24.86
C MET A 27 -3.32 -4.35 25.92
N GLY A 28 -4.33 -3.58 26.30
CA GLY A 28 -4.27 -2.60 27.38
C GLY A 28 -5.42 -2.79 28.36
N VAL A 29 -5.34 -2.08 29.49
CA VAL A 29 -6.35 -2.11 30.54
C VAL A 29 -6.94 -0.71 30.70
N ALA A 30 -8.28 -0.63 30.80
CA ALA A 30 -8.99 0.63 30.94
C ALA A 30 -8.43 1.49 32.10
N GLY A 31 -8.36 2.79 31.86
CA GLY A 31 -7.80 3.79 32.77
C GLY A 31 -6.28 3.82 32.84
N ARG A 32 -5.54 2.93 32.18
CA ARG A 32 -4.07 2.94 32.13
C ARG A 32 -3.54 3.46 30.81
N ALA A 33 -2.27 3.84 30.82
CA ALA A 33 -1.55 4.17 29.62
C ALA A 33 -1.30 2.93 28.77
N VAL A 34 -1.45 3.05 27.46
CA VAL A 34 -1.09 2.00 26.49
C VAL A 34 -0.27 2.62 25.36
N THR A 35 0.72 1.90 24.85
CA THR A 35 1.60 2.36 23.78
C THR A 35 1.49 1.43 22.58
N LEU A 36 1.24 2.03 21.42
CA LEU A 36 1.13 1.39 20.11
C LEU A 36 2.44 1.64 19.35
N PRO A 37 3.19 0.57 18.99
CA PRO A 37 4.47 0.72 18.31
C PRO A 37 4.28 1.12 16.85
N CYS A 38 5.13 2.03 16.34
CA CYS A 38 5.25 2.28 14.91
C CYS A 38 6.46 1.51 14.36
N ARG A 39 6.24 0.39 13.66
CA ARG A 39 7.31 -0.51 13.17
C ARG A 39 7.88 -0.09 11.81
N SER A 40 7.99 1.20 11.56
CA SER A 40 8.50 1.73 10.30
C SER A 40 9.92 2.23 10.48
N GLU A 41 10.89 1.62 9.79
CA GLU A 41 12.27 2.10 9.77
C GLU A 41 12.39 3.54 9.24
N ALA A 42 11.46 3.92 8.35
CA ALA A 42 11.38 5.29 7.85
C ALA A 42 11.06 6.31 8.95
N ALA A 43 10.44 5.90 10.06
CA ALA A 43 10.15 6.78 11.18
C ALA A 43 11.41 7.31 11.90
N ASN A 44 12.55 6.64 11.72
CA ASN A 44 13.84 7.05 12.29
C ASN A 44 14.51 8.18 11.47
N GLN A 45 13.97 8.50 10.29
CA GLN A 45 14.51 9.57 9.45
C GLN A 45 14.19 10.94 10.05
N ARG A 46 15.16 11.86 10.01
CA ARG A 46 14.97 13.19 10.60
C ARG A 46 14.01 14.03 9.75
N GLY A 47 13.04 14.67 10.40
CA GLY A 47 12.13 15.62 9.75
C GLY A 47 11.03 14.99 8.91
N VAL A 48 10.84 13.66 8.99
CA VAL A 48 9.66 13.01 8.38
C VAL A 48 8.41 13.30 9.20
N GLU A 49 7.31 13.48 8.49
CA GLU A 49 6.00 13.62 9.10
C GLU A 49 5.42 12.24 9.38
N VAL A 50 4.97 12.04 10.62
CA VAL A 50 4.31 10.81 11.06
C VAL A 50 2.94 11.14 11.60
N CYS A 51 1.95 10.37 11.15
CA CYS A 51 0.60 10.45 11.68
C CYS A 51 0.09 9.10 12.13
N TRP A 52 -0.71 9.15 13.18
CA TRP A 52 -1.53 8.04 13.63
C TRP A 52 -2.99 8.33 13.31
N GLY A 53 -3.67 7.37 12.68
CA GLY A 53 -5.10 7.43 12.38
C GLY A 53 -5.85 6.22 12.95
N ARG A 54 -7.18 6.34 13.04
CA ARG A 54 -8.10 5.22 13.38
C ARG A 54 -9.00 4.88 12.21
N GLY A 55 -9.40 3.60 12.11
CA GLY A 55 -10.33 3.14 11.09
C GLY A 55 -9.64 2.90 9.74
N GLN A 56 -10.39 2.97 8.63
CA GLN A 56 -9.85 2.61 7.32
C GLN A 56 -8.75 3.59 6.87
N PRO A 57 -7.56 3.10 6.50
CA PRO A 57 -6.48 3.96 6.08
C PRO A 57 -6.72 4.57 4.70
N SER A 58 -6.33 5.84 4.56
CA SER A 58 -6.29 6.52 3.27
C SER A 58 -5.08 6.05 2.45
N LEU A 59 -5.18 6.08 1.13
CA LEU A 59 -4.08 5.70 0.24
C LEU A 59 -2.97 6.76 0.15
N PHE A 60 -3.31 8.04 0.27
CA PHE A 60 -2.42 9.14 -0.14
C PHE A 60 -2.02 10.10 0.96
N THR A 61 -2.83 10.19 2.02
CA THR A 61 -2.65 11.22 3.03
C THR A 61 -2.90 10.68 4.43
N CYS A 62 -2.51 11.47 5.43
CA CYS A 62 -3.00 11.32 6.78
C CYS A 62 -4.47 11.70 6.86
N ARG A 63 -5.35 10.71 7.00
CA ARG A 63 -6.80 10.88 7.20
C ARG A 63 -7.20 10.19 8.50
N ASP A 64 -8.28 10.66 9.10
CA ASP A 64 -8.80 10.13 10.38
C ASP A 64 -7.75 10.16 11.50
N THR A 65 -6.89 11.18 11.42
CA THR A 65 -5.74 11.38 12.27
C THR A 65 -6.17 11.63 13.72
N VAL A 66 -5.55 10.91 14.65
CA VAL A 66 -5.65 11.16 16.09
C VAL A 66 -4.48 11.98 16.60
N VAL A 67 -3.31 11.85 15.98
CA VAL A 67 -2.12 12.66 16.27
C VAL A 67 -1.19 12.71 15.06
N GLN A 68 -0.51 13.84 14.87
CA GLN A 68 0.42 14.11 13.78
C GLN A 68 1.62 14.88 14.33
N ALA A 69 2.82 14.45 13.99
CA ALA A 69 4.06 15.07 14.44
C ALA A 69 5.11 15.02 13.32
N THR A 70 6.00 16.01 13.32
CA THR A 70 7.15 16.08 12.42
C THR A 70 8.40 16.12 13.28
N GLY A 71 9.12 15.01 13.35
CA GLY A 71 10.15 14.81 14.37
C GLY A 71 9.58 15.02 15.78
N ASP A 72 10.21 15.90 16.56
CA ASP A 72 9.78 16.23 17.94
C ASP A 72 8.66 17.28 18.01
N GLN A 73 8.24 17.85 16.86
CA GLN A 73 7.22 18.89 16.82
C GLN A 73 5.82 18.30 16.63
N LEU A 74 4.94 18.52 17.61
CA LEU A 74 3.54 18.12 17.53
C LEU A 74 2.78 19.08 16.61
N ALA A 75 2.30 18.60 15.47
CA ALA A 75 1.54 19.39 14.51
C ALA A 75 0.03 19.37 14.80
N TYR A 76 -0.52 18.20 15.13
CA TYR A 76 -1.94 18.03 15.41
C TYR A 76 -2.18 16.95 16.45
N ARG A 77 -3.23 17.14 17.27
CA ARG A 77 -3.70 16.13 18.21
C ARG A 77 -5.19 16.29 18.50
N LYS A 78 -5.93 15.19 18.36
CA LYS A 78 -7.39 15.14 18.58
C LYS A 78 -7.80 15.20 20.06
N SER A 79 -6.96 14.72 20.96
CA SER A 79 -7.21 14.69 22.40
C SER A 79 -5.91 14.75 23.17
N LEU A 80 -5.87 15.48 24.30
CA LEU A 80 -4.70 15.59 25.18
C LEU A 80 -4.18 14.24 25.70
N ARG A 81 -5.01 13.18 25.65
CA ARG A 81 -4.62 11.82 26.04
C ARG A 81 -3.61 11.18 25.09
N TYR A 82 -3.51 11.67 23.85
CA TYR A 82 -2.60 11.14 22.84
C TYR A 82 -1.23 11.80 22.94
N SER A 83 -0.17 11.04 22.80
CA SER A 83 1.18 11.57 22.65
C SER A 83 1.98 10.70 21.70
N VAL A 84 2.96 11.29 21.04
CA VAL A 84 3.88 10.58 20.15
C VAL A 84 5.26 10.67 20.77
N SER A 85 5.93 9.53 20.88
CA SER A 85 7.33 9.46 21.32
C SER A 85 8.29 9.81 20.18
N SER A 86 9.57 10.02 20.49
CA SER A 86 10.62 10.21 19.48
C SER A 86 10.75 9.02 18.52
N SER A 87 10.43 7.80 18.99
CA SER A 87 10.34 6.58 18.15
C SER A 87 9.06 6.50 17.31
N SER A 88 8.28 7.59 17.24
CA SER A 88 6.98 7.66 16.56
C SER A 88 5.88 6.73 17.13
N SER A 89 6.13 6.06 18.25
CA SER A 89 5.11 5.24 18.93
C SER A 89 4.03 6.13 19.58
N LEU A 90 2.76 5.76 19.40
CA LEU A 90 1.60 6.46 19.97
C LEU A 90 1.32 5.96 21.38
N THR A 91 1.19 6.87 22.34
CA THR A 91 0.72 6.56 23.70
C THR A 91 -0.65 7.18 23.95
N ILE A 92 -1.52 6.40 24.59
CA ILE A 92 -2.85 6.81 25.05
C ILE A 92 -2.87 6.75 26.57
N SER A 93 -2.80 7.87 27.29
CA SER A 93 -2.53 7.90 28.73
C SER A 93 -3.66 7.40 29.64
N THR A 94 -4.92 7.67 29.29
CA THR A 94 -6.10 7.20 30.03
C THR A 94 -6.99 6.41 29.08
N SER A 95 -6.58 5.19 28.75
CA SER A 95 -7.28 4.35 27.78
C SER A 95 -8.70 3.98 28.22
N ARG A 96 -9.59 3.74 27.27
CA ARG A 96 -11.01 3.38 27.49
C ARG A 96 -11.37 2.18 26.61
N PRO A 97 -12.40 1.38 26.96
CA PRO A 97 -12.87 0.30 26.08
C PRO A 97 -13.19 0.78 24.66
N SER A 98 -13.71 2.01 24.51
CA SER A 98 -13.98 2.68 23.23
C SER A 98 -12.73 3.05 22.42
N ASP A 99 -11.54 3.02 23.02
CA ASP A 99 -10.27 3.19 22.30
C ASP A 99 -9.88 1.92 21.54
N SER A 100 -10.49 0.76 21.81
CA SER A 100 -10.23 -0.47 21.05
C SER A 100 -10.52 -0.31 19.55
N GLY A 101 -9.78 -1.05 18.73
CA GLY A 101 -9.93 -1.07 17.28
C GLY A 101 -8.60 -0.86 16.56
N PHE A 102 -8.68 -0.68 15.23
CA PHE A 102 -7.49 -0.53 14.39
C PHE A 102 -6.94 0.88 14.40
N TYR A 103 -5.62 0.93 14.54
CA TYR A 103 -4.80 2.12 14.44
C TYR A 103 -3.77 1.93 13.34
N HIS A 104 -3.37 3.03 12.74
CA HIS A 104 -2.41 3.04 11.64
C HIS A 104 -1.37 4.12 11.85
N CYS A 105 -0.09 3.73 11.84
CA CYS A 105 1.03 4.66 11.75
C CYS A 105 1.40 4.83 10.27
N ARG A 106 1.40 6.07 9.77
CA ARG A 106 1.86 6.41 8.42
C ARG A 106 3.02 7.38 8.52
N VAL A 107 4.15 6.99 7.93
CA VAL A 107 5.33 7.84 7.75
C VAL A 107 5.27 8.40 6.34
N GLN A 108 5.09 9.71 6.22
CA GLN A 108 5.07 10.37 4.92
C GLN A 108 6.49 10.51 4.37
N LEU A 109 6.70 9.99 3.17
CA LEU A 109 7.96 10.07 2.45
C LEU A 109 7.77 10.87 1.17
N THR A 110 8.81 11.57 0.75
CA THR A 110 8.74 12.40 -0.46
C THR A 110 8.44 11.55 -1.70
N GLY A 111 7.42 11.94 -2.47
CA GLY A 111 7.01 11.28 -3.72
C GLY A 111 5.70 10.49 -3.61
N LEU A 112 5.11 10.12 -4.74
CA LEU A 112 3.81 9.45 -4.79
C LEU A 112 3.92 7.98 -4.36
N PHE A 113 3.02 7.54 -3.48
CA PHE A 113 2.98 6.17 -2.93
C PHE A 113 4.25 5.76 -2.17
N ASN A 114 5.01 6.76 -1.67
CA ASN A 114 6.25 6.50 -0.96
C ASN A 114 6.06 6.15 0.51
N ASP A 115 4.92 6.52 1.06
CA ASP A 115 4.61 6.40 2.48
C ASP A 115 4.66 4.95 2.96
N GLN A 116 5.31 4.77 4.11
CA GLN A 116 5.31 3.49 4.81
C GLN A 116 4.23 3.50 5.87
N MET A 117 3.47 2.42 5.92
CA MET A 117 2.31 2.32 6.78
C MET A 117 2.34 1.01 7.56
N THR A 118 2.12 1.10 8.87
CA THR A 118 1.99 -0.07 9.77
C THR A 118 0.67 0.00 10.52
N SER A 119 0.11 -1.18 10.80
CA SER A 119 -1.23 -1.32 11.39
C SER A 119 -1.15 -2.06 12.71
N VAL A 120 -1.85 -1.56 13.72
CA VAL A 120 -1.91 -2.16 15.06
C VAL A 120 -3.37 -2.28 15.49
N HIS A 121 -3.74 -3.45 16.02
CA HIS A 121 -5.04 -3.69 16.62
C HIS A 121 -4.95 -3.47 18.14
N LEU A 122 -5.67 -2.49 18.67
CA LEU A 122 -5.74 -2.23 20.10
C LEU A 122 -6.95 -2.92 20.71
N ILE A 123 -6.72 -3.64 21.81
CA ILE A 123 -7.79 -4.19 22.65
C ILE A 123 -7.65 -3.61 24.05
N ILE A 124 -8.69 -2.96 24.56
CA ILE A 124 -8.73 -2.45 25.93
C ILE A 124 -9.73 -3.28 26.75
N ILE A 125 -9.22 -3.96 27.77
CA ILE A 125 -10.02 -4.78 28.68
C ILE A 125 -10.48 -3.90 29.85
N ASP A 126 -11.76 -4.02 30.23
CA ASP A 126 -12.30 -3.34 31.41
C ASP A 126 -12.05 -4.17 32.67
N ARG A 127 -11.75 -3.52 33.80
CA ARG A 127 -11.46 -4.19 35.08
C ARG A 127 -12.69 -4.78 35.75
N THR A 128 -13.87 -4.30 35.38
CA THR A 128 -15.16 -4.72 35.96
C THR A 128 -15.46 -6.19 35.71
N PHE A 129 -14.84 -6.83 34.71
CA PHE A 129 -15.00 -8.27 34.43
C PHE A 129 -14.03 -9.18 35.19
N THR A 130 -13.13 -8.62 36.02
CA THR A 130 -12.10 -9.39 36.76
C THR A 130 -12.27 -9.36 38.28
N SER A 131 -13.42 -8.90 38.79
CA SER A 131 -13.62 -8.69 40.25
C SER A 131 -14.82 -9.40 40.88
N ASP A 132 -15.58 -10.23 40.14
CA ASP A 132 -16.73 -10.95 40.70
C ASP A 132 -16.38 -12.35 41.29
N SER A 133 -15.17 -12.52 41.81
CA SER A 133 -14.85 -13.71 42.62
C SER A 133 -13.80 -13.39 43.68
N SER A 134 -14.18 -12.58 44.66
CA SER A 134 -13.54 -12.59 45.98
C SER A 134 -14.48 -12.05 47.06
N ASP A 135 -14.80 -12.93 47.99
CA ASP A 135 -15.26 -12.70 49.37
C ASP A 135 -16.61 -12.01 49.62
N SER A 136 -17.63 -12.84 49.81
CA SER A 136 -18.62 -12.61 50.86
C SER A 136 -18.43 -13.65 51.98
N SER A 137 -17.52 -13.38 52.91
CA SER A 137 -17.58 -13.97 54.25
C SER A 137 -18.68 -13.24 55.01
N ASP A 138 -19.93 -13.70 54.88
CA ASP A 138 -21.03 -13.19 55.69
C ASP A 138 -21.25 -14.11 56.89
N ALA A 139 -20.96 -13.58 58.06
CA ALA A 139 -21.26 -14.19 59.35
C ALA A 139 -22.74 -13.95 59.65
N GLY A 140 -23.58 -14.97 59.45
CA GLY A 140 -25.01 -14.95 59.75
C GLY A 140 -25.40 -16.07 60.71
N ASP A 141 -25.42 -15.75 61.99
CA ASP A 141 -26.13 -16.46 63.06
C ASP A 141 -27.65 -16.17 62.93
N ALA A 142 -28.48 -17.21 62.75
CA ALA A 142 -29.86 -17.27 63.24
C ALA A 142 -30.50 -18.64 62.91
N GLY A 143 -31.30 -19.14 63.86
CA GLY A 143 -31.84 -20.48 63.89
C GLY A 143 -33.02 -20.80 62.97
N ASN A 144 -33.07 -22.10 62.62
CA ASN A 144 -34.19 -23.03 62.71
C ASN A 144 -35.45 -22.91 61.81
N LEU A 145 -35.59 -23.93 60.94
CA LEU A 145 -36.76 -24.70 60.49
C LEU A 145 -38.07 -23.99 60.10
N ASN A 146 -38.45 -24.14 58.82
CA ASN A 146 -39.66 -24.89 58.39
C ASN A 146 -39.74 -24.98 56.85
N ALA A 147 -39.70 -26.20 56.32
CA ALA A 147 -40.07 -26.57 54.94
C ALA A 147 -41.54 -27.12 54.95
N PRO A 148 -42.24 -27.50 53.84
CA PRO A 148 -41.68 -27.90 52.52
C PRO A 148 -42.53 -27.76 51.19
N HIS A 149 -41.87 -28.06 50.04
CA HIS A 149 -42.35 -28.62 48.72
C HIS A 149 -43.05 -27.71 47.67
N THR A 150 -42.85 -27.69 46.32
CA THR A 150 -41.90 -28.18 45.24
C THR A 150 -42.38 -27.55 43.87
N PRO A 151 -41.96 -27.94 42.63
CA PRO A 151 -40.65 -27.98 41.93
C PRO A 151 -40.60 -27.13 40.61
N GLY A 152 -39.41 -26.84 40.08
CA GLY A 152 -39.26 -26.21 38.75
C GLY A 152 -37.85 -26.23 38.12
N TYR A 153 -37.44 -27.41 37.66
CA TYR A 153 -36.51 -27.76 36.55
C TYR A 153 -35.01 -27.31 36.51
N LYS A 154 -34.16 -28.32 36.77
CA LYS A 154 -32.89 -28.77 36.12
C LYS A 154 -31.94 -27.79 35.39
N THR A 155 -30.80 -27.57 36.05
CA THR A 155 -29.41 -27.99 35.70
C THR A 155 -29.04 -28.33 34.25
N ARG A 156 -27.95 -27.71 33.76
CA ARG A 156 -26.90 -28.45 33.05
C ARG A 156 -25.50 -27.99 33.46
N GLU A 157 -24.83 -28.93 34.12
CA GLU A 157 -23.45 -29.00 34.57
C GLU A 157 -22.51 -29.18 33.38
N VAL A 158 -21.35 -28.51 33.37
CA VAL A 158 -20.15 -29.02 32.71
C VAL A 158 -18.95 -28.80 33.64
N THR A 159 -18.28 -29.92 33.86
CA THR A 159 -17.22 -30.25 34.81
C THR A 159 -15.96 -29.39 34.71
N GLU A 160 -15.58 -28.86 35.86
CA GLU A 160 -14.25 -28.85 36.49
C GLU A 160 -13.03 -29.24 35.63
N LYS A 161 -12.04 -28.34 35.57
CA LYS A 161 -10.64 -28.76 35.70
C LYS A 161 -9.83 -27.77 36.54
N THR A 162 -9.65 -28.18 37.79
CA THR A 162 -8.73 -27.63 38.78
C THR A 162 -7.29 -27.59 38.25
N GLY A 163 -6.63 -26.46 38.44
CA GLY A 163 -5.19 -26.27 38.29
C GLY A 163 -4.75 -25.15 39.24
N SER A 164 -4.21 -25.56 40.38
CA SER A 164 -3.85 -24.72 41.52
C SER A 164 -2.55 -23.93 41.30
N ASP A 165 -2.56 -22.69 41.78
CA ASP A 165 -1.51 -21.80 42.30
C ASP A 165 -0.02 -22.11 42.08
N VAL A 166 0.70 -21.11 41.55
CA VAL A 166 1.99 -20.65 42.09
C VAL A 166 2.10 -19.12 41.97
N THR A 167 1.99 -18.48 43.13
CA THR A 167 2.61 -17.20 43.58
C THR A 167 3.24 -16.26 42.55
N GLY A 168 2.62 -15.07 42.44
CA GLY A 168 3.26 -13.78 42.66
C GLY A 168 4.46 -13.39 41.80
N GLU A 169 4.21 -12.63 40.74
CA GLU A 169 5.05 -11.49 40.37
C GLU A 169 4.25 -10.45 39.59
N ASN A 170 4.32 -9.21 40.08
CA ASN A 170 3.44 -8.10 39.74
C ASN A 170 3.88 -7.40 38.45
N SER A 171 3.82 -8.10 37.31
CA SER A 171 4.21 -7.53 36.02
C SER A 171 3.18 -7.84 34.93
N THR A 172 1.96 -7.31 35.08
CA THR A 172 1.00 -7.23 33.96
C THR A 172 1.38 -6.05 33.06
N GLY A 173 2.50 -6.20 32.36
CA GLY A 173 2.82 -5.35 31.21
C GLY A 173 1.84 -5.63 30.07
N PRO A 174 1.62 -4.65 29.16
CA PRO A 174 0.84 -4.88 27.95
C PRO A 174 1.49 -6.00 27.13
N MET A 175 0.74 -7.08 26.87
CA MET A 175 1.20 -8.17 26.04
C MET A 175 0.98 -7.81 24.57
N VAL A 176 2.03 -7.99 23.77
CA VAL A 176 1.99 -7.81 22.32
C VAL A 176 1.91 -9.19 21.68
N ALA A 177 0.83 -9.45 20.93
CA ALA A 177 0.66 -10.70 20.20
C ALA A 177 0.39 -10.40 18.73
N LEU A 178 0.90 -11.24 17.84
CA LEU A 178 0.64 -11.12 16.40
C LEU A 178 -0.60 -11.95 16.07
N VAL A 179 -1.69 -11.29 15.65
CA VAL A 179 -2.95 -11.97 15.32
C VAL A 179 -3.37 -11.59 13.91
N GLN A 180 -3.73 -12.61 13.13
CA GLN A 180 -4.03 -12.50 11.72
C GLN A 180 -5.51 -12.13 11.51
N SER A 181 -5.86 -10.84 11.57
CA SER A 181 -7.22 -10.37 11.28
C SER A 181 -7.45 -10.26 9.77
N SER A 182 -8.40 -11.03 9.24
CA SER A 182 -8.58 -11.23 7.79
C SER A 182 -9.05 -9.98 7.02
N GLU A 183 -9.89 -9.12 7.62
CA GLU A 183 -10.40 -7.92 6.96
C GLU A 183 -9.32 -6.84 6.82
N GLN A 184 -8.65 -6.49 7.92
CA GLN A 184 -7.63 -5.44 7.88
C GLN A 184 -6.36 -5.90 7.16
N GLN A 185 -6.03 -7.19 7.24
CA GLN A 185 -4.92 -7.78 6.48
C GLN A 185 -5.14 -7.70 4.98
N ARG A 186 -6.39 -7.89 4.51
CA ARG A 186 -6.74 -7.73 3.09
C ARG A 186 -6.50 -6.31 2.61
N VAL A 187 -6.90 -5.29 3.37
CA VAL A 187 -6.73 -3.89 2.95
C VAL A 187 -5.27 -3.45 3.01
N ASN A 188 -4.51 -3.85 4.03
CA ASN A 188 -3.08 -3.53 4.14
C ASN A 188 -2.28 -4.18 2.99
N SER A 189 -2.57 -5.45 2.68
CA SER A 189 -1.98 -6.16 1.53
C SER A 189 -2.33 -5.45 0.22
N LEU A 190 -3.59 -5.03 0.05
CA LEU A 190 -4.03 -4.34 -1.16
C LEU A 190 -3.34 -2.99 -1.34
N GLN A 191 -3.16 -2.20 -0.28
CA GLN A 191 -2.50 -0.90 -0.37
C GLN A 191 -1.01 -1.03 -0.72
N SER A 192 -0.31 -1.95 -0.05
CA SER A 192 1.10 -2.25 -0.38
C SER A 192 1.24 -2.72 -1.83
N PHE A 193 0.31 -3.56 -2.27
CA PHE A 193 0.26 -4.07 -3.63
C PHE A 193 0.00 -2.97 -4.68
N ILE A 194 -0.96 -2.08 -4.44
CA ILE A 194 -1.24 -0.94 -5.32
C ILE A 194 -0.01 -0.03 -5.41
N GLY A 195 0.61 0.32 -4.28
CA GLY A 195 1.81 1.15 -4.25
C GLY A 195 2.96 0.55 -5.05
N ASN A 196 3.27 -0.74 -4.83
CA ASN A 196 4.33 -1.44 -5.55
C ASN A 196 4.01 -1.57 -7.05
N THR A 197 2.77 -1.91 -7.41
CA THR A 197 2.34 -2.05 -8.80
C THR A 197 2.45 -0.73 -9.55
N VAL A 198 1.98 0.36 -8.94
CA VAL A 198 2.05 1.70 -9.55
C VAL A 198 3.51 2.14 -9.72
N ARG A 199 4.36 1.92 -8.70
CA ARG A 199 5.80 2.22 -8.79
C ARG A 199 6.48 1.44 -9.92
N VAL A 200 6.28 0.13 -9.97
CA VAL A 200 6.87 -0.73 -11.02
C VAL A 200 6.33 -0.33 -12.40
N SER A 201 5.04 0.01 -12.48
CA SER A 201 4.44 0.50 -13.72
C SER A 201 5.12 1.80 -14.19
N PHE A 202 5.35 2.79 -13.32
CA PHE A 202 6.04 4.02 -13.73
C PHE A 202 7.49 3.75 -14.19
N ILE A 203 8.21 2.86 -13.51
CA ILE A 203 9.59 2.50 -13.86
C ILE A 203 9.67 1.79 -15.22
N ILE A 204 8.65 1.02 -15.62
CA ILE A 204 8.65 0.28 -16.89
C ILE A 204 8.03 1.11 -18.02
N PHE A 205 6.89 1.74 -17.78
CA PHE A 205 6.13 2.44 -18.81
C PHE A 205 6.76 3.75 -19.23
N ILE A 206 7.32 4.55 -18.30
CA ILE A 206 7.92 5.84 -18.68
C ILE A 206 9.11 5.61 -19.63
N PRO A 207 10.10 4.72 -19.33
CA PRO A 207 11.18 4.44 -20.26
C PRO A 207 10.73 3.80 -21.56
N ALA A 208 9.75 2.89 -21.52
CA ALA A 208 9.21 2.29 -22.74
C ALA A 208 8.58 3.34 -23.67
N LEU A 209 7.80 4.29 -23.11
CA LEU A 209 7.21 5.40 -23.87
C LEU A 209 8.29 6.30 -24.46
N LEU A 210 9.30 6.67 -23.67
CA LEU A 210 10.43 7.47 -24.14
C LEU A 210 11.21 6.75 -25.27
N LEU A 211 11.46 5.44 -25.13
CA LEU A 211 12.12 4.63 -26.15
C LEU A 211 11.27 4.52 -27.42
N THR A 212 9.94 4.37 -27.31
CA THR A 212 9.07 4.35 -28.49
C THR A 212 9.03 5.68 -29.21
N ALA A 213 9.05 6.81 -28.49
CA ALA A 213 9.12 8.14 -29.07
C ALA A 213 10.49 8.39 -29.73
N ALA A 214 11.59 7.98 -29.08
CA ALA A 214 12.92 8.07 -29.67
C ALA A 214 13.04 7.21 -30.93
N TYR A 215 12.49 5.99 -30.90
CA TYR A 215 12.48 5.09 -32.04
C TYR A 215 11.66 5.64 -33.21
N SER A 216 10.49 6.23 -32.97
CA SER A 216 9.67 6.80 -34.03
C SER A 216 10.34 8.02 -34.68
N VAL A 217 11.01 8.86 -33.89
CA VAL A 217 11.79 10.00 -34.39
C VAL A 217 12.99 9.53 -35.21
N TRP A 218 13.76 8.57 -34.70
CA TRP A 218 14.90 8.01 -35.41
C TRP A 218 14.50 7.32 -36.72
N ARG A 219 13.39 6.57 -36.72
CA ARG A 219 12.85 5.93 -37.90
C ARG A 219 12.38 6.94 -38.94
N SER A 220 11.69 8.00 -38.53
CA SER A 220 11.29 9.10 -39.43
C SER A 220 12.49 9.82 -40.05
N GLN A 221 13.57 10.04 -39.30
CA GLN A 221 14.81 10.60 -39.84
C GLN A 221 15.53 9.64 -40.80
N SER A 222 15.49 8.33 -40.53
CA SER A 222 16.10 7.33 -41.39
C SER A 222 15.35 7.21 -42.72
N ASP A 223 14.01 7.16 -42.69
CA ASP A 223 13.18 7.14 -43.91
C ASP A 223 13.40 8.40 -44.75
N ARG A 224 13.51 9.58 -44.13
CA ARG A 224 13.89 10.82 -44.83
C ARG A 224 15.26 10.74 -45.50
N ARG A 225 16.25 10.11 -44.84
CA ARG A 225 17.61 10.00 -45.35
C ARG A 225 17.71 9.01 -46.52
N VAL A 226 16.93 7.92 -46.47
CA VAL A 226 16.84 6.92 -47.55
C VAL A 226 16.19 7.53 -48.79
N ASN A 227 15.05 8.22 -48.64
CA ASN A 227 14.38 8.86 -49.78
C ASN A 227 15.28 9.89 -50.47
N GLN A 228 16.07 10.65 -49.71
CA GLN A 228 16.98 11.65 -50.27
C GLN A 228 18.13 11.01 -51.06
N SER A 229 18.67 9.88 -50.59
CA SER A 229 19.67 9.12 -51.35
C SER A 229 19.09 8.44 -52.60
N GLU A 230 17.83 8.01 -52.56
CA GLU A 230 17.15 7.43 -53.74
C GLU A 230 16.84 8.49 -54.79
N GLU A 231 16.47 9.72 -54.40
CA GLU A 231 16.29 10.86 -55.31
C GLU A 231 17.64 11.29 -55.92
N GLU A 232 18.72 11.40 -55.14
CA GLU A 232 20.06 11.71 -55.66
C GLU A 232 20.59 10.63 -56.62
N GLU A 233 20.38 9.34 -56.34
CA GLU A 233 20.76 8.27 -57.26
C GLU A 233 19.89 8.24 -58.53
N ALA A 234 18.59 8.55 -58.43
CA ALA A 234 17.69 8.61 -59.58
C ALA A 234 18.02 9.79 -60.52
N GLU A 235 18.43 10.93 -59.96
CA GLU A 235 18.87 12.10 -60.73
C GLU A 235 20.19 11.81 -61.48
N LEU A 236 21.15 11.16 -60.81
CA LEU A 236 22.42 10.75 -61.41
C LEU A 236 22.25 9.67 -62.51
N ARG A 237 21.22 8.82 -62.39
CA ARG A 237 20.83 7.84 -63.42
C ARG A 237 20.07 8.47 -64.59
N GLY A 238 19.33 9.54 -64.34
CA GLY A 238 18.64 10.34 -65.36
C GLY A 238 19.62 11.13 -66.23
N GLU A 239 20.68 11.69 -65.64
CA GLU A 239 21.72 12.43 -66.37
C GLU A 239 22.62 11.54 -67.23
N THR A 240 22.83 10.28 -66.86
CA THR A 240 23.65 9.33 -67.65
C THR A 240 22.90 8.64 -68.80
N GLY A 241 21.57 8.77 -68.87
CA GLY A 241 20.72 8.12 -69.88
C GLY A 241 20.46 8.93 -71.16
N MET A 242 20.98 10.16 -71.29
CA MET A 242 20.64 11.09 -72.37
C MET A 242 21.86 11.44 -73.24
N SER A 243 22.47 10.44 -73.88
CA SER A 243 23.41 10.70 -74.99
C SER A 243 23.35 9.56 -76.01
N TYR A 244 23.47 9.93 -77.28
CA TYR A 244 23.38 9.14 -78.52
C TYR A 244 22.01 9.13 -79.24
N GLY A 245 21.83 10.12 -80.13
CA GLY A 245 20.89 10.11 -81.27
C GLY A 245 21.35 11.09 -82.36
N CYS A 246 21.56 10.58 -83.57
CA CYS A 246 22.35 11.08 -84.72
C CYS A 246 22.10 12.52 -85.28
N PRO A 247 23.08 13.10 -86.01
CA PRO A 247 22.94 14.39 -86.71
C PRO A 247 22.10 14.27 -88.01
N PRO A 248 21.51 15.38 -88.50
CA PRO A 248 20.60 15.35 -89.66
C PRO A 248 21.34 15.20 -91.00
N GLU A 249 20.75 14.40 -91.88
CA GLU A 249 21.23 14.12 -93.25
C GLU A 249 20.94 15.29 -94.21
N VAL A 250 21.94 15.61 -95.04
CA VAL A 250 21.95 16.73 -95.99
C VAL A 250 21.11 16.39 -97.23
N ARG A 251 20.24 17.33 -97.62
CA ARG A 251 19.34 17.24 -98.77
C ARG A 251 20.07 17.62 -100.07
N GLU A 252 20.39 16.65 -100.93
CA GLU A 252 20.76 16.92 -102.33
C GLU A 252 19.53 16.85 -103.25
N THR A 253 19.24 17.95 -103.93
CA THR A 253 18.26 18.05 -105.00
C THR A 253 18.92 17.69 -106.33
N HIS A 254 18.43 16.66 -107.03
CA HIS A 254 18.72 16.46 -108.44
C HIS A 254 17.44 16.41 -109.28
N PHE A 255 17.35 17.42 -110.15
CA PHE A 255 16.42 17.59 -111.26
C PHE A 255 16.57 16.46 -112.27
N ILE A 256 15.48 15.79 -112.67
CA ILE A 256 15.42 15.04 -113.94
C ILE A 256 14.14 15.41 -114.72
N LYS A 257 14.37 15.61 -116.01
CA LYS A 257 13.54 16.18 -117.06
C LYS A 257 13.12 15.07 -118.04
N THR A 258 11.85 15.02 -118.43
CA THR A 258 11.32 14.35 -119.65
C THR A 258 9.89 14.87 -119.87
N LYS A 259 9.53 15.63 -120.93
CA LYS A 259 9.31 15.24 -122.35
C LYS A 259 8.59 13.90 -122.44
N ASN A 260 7.30 13.83 -122.75
CA ASN A 260 6.68 14.19 -124.04
C ASN A 260 5.20 14.52 -123.85
#